data_AF-A0A7X9J8H8-F1
#
_entry.id   AF-A0A7X9J8H8-F1
#
_cell.length_a   1.000
_cell.length_b   1.000
_cell.length_c   1.000
_cell.angle_alpha   90.00
_cell.angle_beta   90.00
_cell.angle_gamma   90.00
#
_symmetry.space_group_name_H-M   'P 1'
#
loop_
_entity.id
_entity.type
_entity.pdbx_description
1 polymer ?
#
loop_
_entity_poly.entity_id
_entity_poly.type
_entity_poly.pdbx_seq_one_letter_code
_entity_poly.pdbx_strand_id
1 'polypeptide(L)'
;MRNISPLGVQIADILLPNRSINLTQWAVIACDQFTSQPDYWRKVAQLVGDSPSTYHMILPEIYLGTPEEASRLHSTQQKMKEYLADGTLESHEGMIYVERTVDGKTRHGIMLALDLEKYDFSKGSQSLIRATEGTILDRLPPRIKIREGASIELPHIIVLIDDPENRVFAGIENKKDSLPVLYDFDLMQGSGHLCGRDIDQPELEREIIDGLTFLSQPEVFQKKYQVGAEKGVLLFAV
;
A
#
# COMPACT_ATOMS: atom_id res chain seq x y z
N MET A 1 -15.06 8.49 3.55
CA MET A 1 -13.77 8.78 4.24
C MET A 1 -13.91 9.27 5.69
N ARG A 2 -13.16 8.66 6.64
CA ARG A 2 -13.16 9.01 8.07
C ARG A 2 -11.74 9.11 8.65
N ASN A 3 -11.39 10.27 9.22
CA ASN A 3 -10.06 10.51 9.80
C ASN A 3 -9.94 9.94 11.21
N ILE A 4 -8.79 9.33 11.49
CA ILE A 4 -8.39 8.88 12.83
C ILE A 4 -7.08 9.57 13.18
N SER A 5 -7.17 10.89 13.32
CA SER A 5 -6.03 11.81 13.44
C SER A 5 -5.01 11.46 14.53
N PRO A 6 -5.38 10.92 15.72
CA PRO A 6 -4.40 10.51 16.72
C PRO A 6 -3.42 9.43 16.25
N LEU A 7 -3.84 8.59 15.29
CA LEU A 7 -3.03 7.50 14.74
C LEU A 7 -2.33 7.89 13.43
N GLY A 8 -2.66 9.04 12.84
CA GLY A 8 -2.17 9.41 11.50
C GLY A 8 -2.69 8.48 10.41
N VAL A 9 -3.94 8.00 10.53
CA VAL A 9 -4.59 7.14 9.52
C VAL A 9 -5.96 7.69 9.13
N GLN A 10 -6.42 7.30 7.94
CA GLN A 10 -7.76 7.58 7.42
C GLN A 10 -8.34 6.30 6.82
N ILE A 11 -9.62 6.07 7.09
CA ILE A 11 -10.43 5.10 6.35
C ILE A 11 -10.86 5.81 5.08
N ALA A 12 -10.16 5.51 3.99
CA ALA A 12 -10.32 6.19 2.71
C ALA A 12 -11.24 5.41 1.78
N ASP A 13 -11.59 6.05 0.68
CA ASP A 13 -12.27 5.39 -0.43
C ASP A 13 -11.19 4.70 -1.28
N ILE A 14 -11.22 3.37 -1.33
CA ILE A 14 -10.28 2.54 -2.08
C ILE A 14 -10.87 2.28 -3.47
N LEU A 15 -10.09 2.56 -4.51
CA LEU A 15 -10.50 2.31 -5.88
C LEU A 15 -10.08 0.90 -6.30
N LEU A 16 -11.05 0.03 -6.56
CA LEU A 16 -10.83 -1.33 -7.06
C LEU A 16 -11.14 -1.41 -8.55
N PRO A 17 -10.45 -2.25 -9.33
CA PRO A 17 -10.88 -2.53 -10.69
C PRO A 17 -12.29 -3.15 -10.69
N ASN A 18 -13.13 -2.77 -11.65
CA ASN A 18 -14.43 -3.39 -11.81
C ASN A 18 -14.29 -4.90 -12.10
N ARG A 19 -15.39 -5.64 -11.89
CA ARG A 19 -15.41 -7.11 -11.97
C ARG A 19 -15.10 -7.69 -13.36
N SER A 20 -15.13 -6.88 -14.42
CA SER A 20 -14.83 -7.35 -15.79
C SER A 20 -13.33 -7.40 -16.08
N ILE A 21 -12.51 -6.76 -15.25
CA ILE A 21 -11.07 -6.65 -15.46
C ILE A 21 -10.36 -7.91 -14.98
N ASN A 22 -9.42 -8.40 -15.79
CA ASN A 22 -8.54 -9.49 -15.41
C ASN A 22 -7.54 -9.03 -14.34
N LEU A 23 -7.74 -9.48 -13.10
CA LEU A 23 -6.92 -9.07 -11.96
C LEU A 23 -5.43 -9.48 -12.09
N THR A 24 -5.14 -10.60 -12.76
CA THR A 24 -3.76 -11.03 -13.00
C THR A 24 -3.02 -10.08 -13.95
N GLN A 25 -3.71 -9.48 -14.92
CA GLN A 25 -3.13 -8.42 -15.77
C GLN A 25 -3.17 -7.05 -15.09
N TRP A 26 -4.14 -6.83 -14.20
CA TRP A 26 -4.30 -5.59 -13.46
C TRP A 26 -3.15 -5.34 -12.48
N ALA A 27 -2.84 -6.32 -11.63
CA ALA A 27 -1.95 -6.16 -10.49
C ALA A 27 -0.48 -6.36 -10.86
N VAL A 28 0.23 -5.26 -11.15
CA VAL A 28 1.66 -5.26 -11.43
C VAL A 28 2.52 -5.25 -10.17
N ILE A 29 3.54 -6.10 -10.13
CA ILE A 29 4.57 -6.06 -9.07
C ILE A 29 5.69 -5.11 -9.48
N ALA A 30 5.73 -3.93 -8.87
CA ALA A 30 6.72 -2.88 -9.13
C ALA A 30 7.65 -2.68 -7.93
N CYS A 31 8.24 -3.77 -7.41
CA CYS A 31 9.16 -3.72 -6.26
C CYS A 31 10.63 -3.54 -6.69
N ASP A 32 11.45 -3.04 -5.76
CA ASP A 32 12.90 -2.79 -5.94
C ASP A 32 13.68 -3.93 -6.59
N GLN A 33 13.25 -5.17 -6.40
CA GLN A 33 13.87 -6.35 -7.01
C GLN A 33 13.79 -6.32 -8.55
N PHE A 34 12.74 -5.75 -9.13
CA PHE A 34 12.50 -5.72 -10.59
C PHE A 34 12.67 -4.35 -11.22
N THR A 35 12.83 -3.31 -10.40
CA THR A 35 12.85 -1.89 -10.79
C THR A 35 13.78 -1.57 -11.96
N SER A 36 14.91 -2.26 -12.08
CA SER A 36 15.88 -2.09 -13.17
C SER A 36 16.08 -3.34 -14.04
N GLN A 37 15.12 -4.28 -14.08
CA GLN A 37 15.21 -5.50 -14.88
C GLN A 37 14.45 -5.39 -16.22
N PRO A 38 15.14 -5.19 -17.37
CA PRO A 38 14.47 -4.99 -18.66
C PRO A 38 13.62 -6.19 -19.10
N ASP A 39 14.09 -7.40 -18.84
CA ASP A 39 13.39 -8.62 -19.24
C ASP A 39 12.08 -8.82 -18.47
N TYR A 40 12.06 -8.43 -17.20
CA TYR A 40 10.84 -8.43 -16.39
C TYR A 40 9.82 -7.46 -16.98
N TRP A 41 10.21 -6.20 -17.20
CA TRP A 41 9.30 -5.18 -17.74
C TRP A 41 8.83 -5.50 -19.15
N ARG A 42 9.63 -6.16 -19.98
CA ARG A 42 9.21 -6.67 -21.29
C ARG A 42 8.12 -7.74 -21.15
N LYS A 43 8.28 -8.68 -20.22
CA LYS A 43 7.27 -9.72 -19.95
C LYS A 43 5.98 -9.13 -19.39
N VAL A 44 6.07 -8.15 -18.49
CA VAL A 44 4.91 -7.41 -17.97
C VAL A 44 4.19 -6.71 -19.12
N ALA A 45 4.91 -5.96 -19.97
CA ALA A 45 4.32 -5.29 -21.12
C ALA A 45 3.62 -6.25 -22.09
N GLN A 46 4.24 -7.41 -22.37
CA GLN A 46 3.66 -8.45 -23.21
C GLN A 46 2.42 -9.09 -22.60
N LEU A 47 2.42 -9.33 -21.28
CA LEU A 47 1.29 -9.91 -20.57
C LEU A 47 0.10 -8.94 -20.48
N VAL A 48 0.37 -7.66 -20.25
CA VAL A 48 -0.65 -6.63 -20.12
C VAL A 48 -1.23 -6.25 -21.49
N GLY A 49 -0.38 -6.03 -22.50
CA GLY A 49 -0.81 -5.58 -23.81
C GLY A 49 -1.63 -4.28 -23.73
N ASP A 50 -2.84 -4.31 -24.29
CA ASP A 50 -3.80 -3.20 -24.27
C ASP A 50 -4.89 -3.36 -23.18
N SER A 51 -4.81 -4.39 -22.35
CA SER A 51 -5.79 -4.64 -21.28
C SER A 51 -5.68 -3.62 -20.15
N PRO A 52 -6.78 -3.27 -19.44
CA PRO A 52 -6.69 -2.41 -18.27
C PRO A 52 -5.70 -2.92 -17.23
N SER A 53 -4.80 -2.05 -16.77
CA SER A 53 -3.74 -2.45 -15.83
C SER A 53 -3.12 -1.29 -15.07
N THR A 54 -2.67 -1.54 -13.83
CA THR A 54 -1.86 -0.58 -13.09
C THR A 54 -0.52 -0.30 -13.78
N TYR A 55 -0.07 -1.16 -14.71
CA TYR A 55 1.10 -0.92 -15.56
C TYR A 55 1.01 0.41 -16.32
N HIS A 56 -0.19 0.77 -16.76
CA HIS A 56 -0.43 2.01 -17.50
C HIS A 56 -0.58 3.22 -16.58
N MET A 57 -0.57 3.02 -15.26
CA MET A 57 -0.66 4.06 -14.23
C MET A 57 0.66 4.23 -13.45
N ILE A 58 1.76 3.62 -13.90
CA ILE A 58 3.07 3.75 -13.27
C ILE A 58 4.15 4.16 -14.26
N LEU A 59 5.19 4.83 -13.75
CA LEU A 59 6.45 5.03 -14.45
C LEU A 59 7.54 4.14 -13.83
N PRO A 60 7.84 2.97 -14.42
CA PRO A 60 8.93 2.13 -13.97
C PRO A 60 10.28 2.86 -14.01
N GLU A 61 11.12 2.70 -12.97
CA GLU A 61 12.39 3.45 -12.88
C GLU A 61 13.35 3.13 -14.03
N ILE A 62 13.23 1.98 -14.71
CA ILE A 62 14.01 1.65 -15.90
C ILE A 62 13.86 2.68 -17.04
N TYR A 63 12.77 3.42 -17.07
CA TYR A 63 12.53 4.47 -18.07
C TYR A 63 12.99 5.86 -17.60
N LEU A 64 13.47 6.03 -16.36
CA LEU A 64 13.98 7.31 -15.89
C LEU A 64 15.28 7.69 -16.61
N GLY A 65 15.38 8.93 -17.05
CA GLY A 65 16.51 9.45 -17.84
C GLY A 65 16.55 8.95 -19.28
N THR A 66 15.54 8.18 -19.72
CA THR A 66 15.42 7.70 -21.10
C THR A 66 14.53 8.64 -21.94
N PRO A 67 14.62 8.60 -23.28
CA PRO A 67 13.69 9.34 -24.15
C PRO A 67 12.20 9.04 -23.88
N GLU A 68 11.90 7.85 -23.35
CA GLU A 68 10.55 7.40 -23.05
C GLU A 68 9.93 8.03 -21.78
N GLU A 69 10.75 8.61 -20.89
CA GLU A 69 10.30 9.12 -19.58
C GLU A 69 9.13 10.09 -19.72
N ALA A 70 9.26 11.11 -20.57
CA ALA A 70 8.28 12.17 -20.72
C ALA A 70 6.96 11.67 -21.31
N SER A 71 7.03 10.77 -22.31
CA SER A 71 5.85 10.16 -22.92
C SER A 71 5.10 9.26 -21.93
N ARG A 72 5.83 8.51 -21.12
CA ARG A 72 5.27 7.66 -20.08
C ARG A 72 4.63 8.44 -18.95
N LEU A 73 5.24 9.54 -18.51
CA LEU A 73 4.67 10.42 -17.49
C LEU A 73 3.31 10.97 -17.95
N HIS A 74 3.24 11.47 -19.19
CA HIS A 74 1.99 12.02 -19.73
C HIS A 74 0.90 10.95 -19.90
N SER A 75 1.23 9.82 -20.51
CA SER A 75 0.28 8.73 -20.72
C SER A 75 -0.20 8.11 -19.41
N THR A 76 0.65 8.06 -18.38
CA THR A 76 0.29 7.61 -17.02
C THR A 76 -0.80 8.48 -16.42
N GLN A 77 -0.58 9.80 -16.38
CA GLN A 77 -1.56 10.75 -15.84
C GLN A 77 -2.87 10.74 -16.64
N GLN A 78 -2.78 10.61 -17.97
CA GLN A 78 -3.95 10.50 -18.83
C GLN A 78 -4.74 9.23 -18.50
N LYS A 79 -4.06 8.08 -18.37
CA LYS A 79 -4.72 6.80 -18.09
C LYS A 79 -5.42 6.78 -16.73
N MET A 80 -4.82 7.40 -15.71
CA MET A 80 -5.48 7.55 -14.41
C MET A 80 -6.80 8.32 -14.53
N LYS A 81 -6.83 9.41 -15.31
CA LYS A 81 -8.07 10.18 -15.56
C LYS A 81 -9.10 9.40 -16.36
N GLU A 82 -8.65 8.64 -17.35
CA GLU A 82 -9.52 7.76 -18.15
C GLU A 82 -10.19 6.72 -17.25
N TYR A 83 -9.42 6.00 -16.44
CA TYR A 83 -9.96 4.95 -15.55
C TYR A 83 -10.89 5.48 -14.45
N LEU A 84 -10.70 6.73 -14.01
CA LEU A 84 -11.63 7.41 -13.11
C LEU A 84 -12.96 7.79 -13.79
N ALA A 85 -12.96 7.99 -15.11
CA ALA A 85 -14.10 8.52 -15.83
C ALA A 85 -14.92 7.45 -16.58
N ASP A 86 -14.31 6.33 -16.96
CA ASP A 86 -14.89 5.33 -17.86
C ASP A 86 -15.51 4.11 -17.15
N GLY A 87 -15.48 4.10 -15.82
CA GLY A 87 -16.00 2.99 -15.01
C GLY A 87 -15.03 1.81 -14.87
N THR A 88 -13.76 1.96 -15.24
CA THR A 88 -12.70 0.97 -14.95
C THR A 88 -12.56 0.75 -13.44
N LEU A 89 -12.73 1.80 -12.64
CA LEU A 89 -12.58 1.78 -11.19
C LEU A 89 -13.94 1.90 -10.48
N GLU A 90 -14.15 1.05 -9.49
CA GLU A 90 -15.27 1.09 -8.55
C GLU A 90 -14.76 1.54 -7.17
N SER A 91 -15.49 2.45 -6.54
CA SER A 91 -15.16 2.93 -5.19
C SER A 91 -15.63 1.94 -4.14
N HIS A 92 -14.76 1.65 -3.18
CA HIS A 92 -15.01 0.82 -2.02
C HIS A 92 -14.60 1.59 -0.76
N GLU A 93 -15.56 1.96 0.08
CA GLU A 93 -15.29 2.61 1.37
C GLU A 93 -15.04 1.54 2.44
N GLY A 94 -13.93 1.66 3.16
CA GLY A 94 -13.61 0.75 4.26
C GLY A 94 -12.14 0.41 4.35
N MET A 95 -11.85 -0.67 5.08
CA MET A 95 -10.53 -1.28 5.13
C MET A 95 -10.57 -2.63 4.44
N ILE A 96 -9.46 -3.00 3.79
CA ILE A 96 -9.33 -4.32 3.15
C ILE A 96 -8.32 -5.14 3.95
N TYR A 97 -8.73 -6.31 4.42
CA TYR A 97 -7.80 -7.32 4.93
C TYR A 97 -7.16 -8.05 3.75
N VAL A 98 -5.83 -8.07 3.70
CA VAL A 98 -5.05 -8.58 2.58
C VAL A 98 -4.20 -9.76 3.02
N GLU A 99 -4.34 -10.88 2.34
CA GLU A 99 -3.49 -12.06 2.49
C GLU A 99 -2.71 -12.29 1.19
N ARG A 100 -1.38 -12.36 1.26
CA ARG A 100 -0.53 -12.76 0.13
C ARG A 100 0.28 -13.99 0.47
N THR A 101 0.11 -15.05 -0.30
CA THR A 101 0.87 -16.30 -0.16
C THR A 101 1.90 -16.45 -1.27
N VAL A 102 3.18 -16.50 -0.93
CA VAL A 102 4.28 -16.71 -1.87
C VAL A 102 5.36 -17.58 -1.21
N ASP A 103 5.93 -18.52 -1.95
CA ASP A 103 6.94 -19.47 -1.45
C ASP A 103 6.52 -20.20 -0.16
N GLY A 104 5.25 -20.59 -0.07
CA GLY A 104 4.69 -21.30 1.07
C GLY A 104 4.51 -20.46 2.34
N LYS A 105 4.68 -19.14 2.26
CA LYS A 105 4.48 -18.21 3.38
C LYS A 105 3.36 -17.24 3.07
N THR A 106 2.49 -17.02 4.06
CA THR A 106 1.42 -16.03 3.97
C THR A 106 1.79 -14.79 4.78
N ARG A 107 1.57 -13.62 4.18
CA ARG A 107 1.67 -12.31 4.83
C ARG A 107 0.27 -11.74 4.96
N HIS A 108 -0.03 -11.21 6.14
CA HIS A 108 -1.28 -10.52 6.43
C HIS A 108 -1.03 -9.01 6.48
N GLY A 109 -1.98 -8.23 5.97
CA GLY A 109 -1.93 -6.78 5.96
C GLY A 109 -3.33 -6.18 5.99
N ILE A 110 -3.39 -4.89 6.29
CA ILE A 110 -4.60 -4.08 6.17
C ILE A 110 -4.30 -2.94 5.19
N MET A 111 -5.19 -2.73 4.23
CA MET A 111 -5.15 -1.57 3.35
C MET A 111 -5.92 -0.42 3.99
N LEU A 112 -5.22 0.69 4.22
CA LEU A 112 -5.75 1.95 4.76
C LEU A 112 -4.92 3.13 4.25
N ALA A 113 -5.39 4.36 4.44
CA ALA A 113 -4.62 5.55 4.10
C ALA A 113 -3.82 6.06 5.30
N LEU A 114 -2.55 6.43 5.05
CA LEU A 114 -1.68 7.05 6.04
C LEU A 114 -1.60 8.56 5.82
N ASP A 115 -1.62 9.31 6.91
CA ASP A 115 -1.40 10.75 6.90
C ASP A 115 0.10 11.04 6.77
N LEU A 116 0.53 11.42 5.57
CA LEU A 116 1.92 11.75 5.28
C LEU A 116 2.40 13.03 5.99
N GLU A 117 1.52 13.87 6.55
CA GLU A 117 1.94 14.95 7.45
C GLU A 117 2.50 14.42 8.77
N LYS A 118 2.22 13.15 9.10
CA LYS A 118 2.83 12.42 10.22
C LYS A 118 4.06 11.64 9.80
N TYR A 119 4.49 11.70 8.53
CA TYR A 119 5.72 11.08 8.09
C TYR A 119 6.90 12.06 8.18
N ASP A 120 7.97 11.64 8.84
CA ASP A 120 9.22 12.40 8.88
C ASP A 120 10.44 11.48 8.79
N PHE A 121 11.25 11.69 7.76
CA PHE A 121 12.47 10.92 7.49
C PHE A 121 13.74 11.59 8.05
N SER A 122 13.61 12.73 8.72
CA SER A 122 14.74 13.45 9.32
C SER A 122 15.45 12.59 10.36
N LYS A 123 16.79 12.65 10.38
CA LYS A 123 17.57 11.92 11.38
C LYS A 123 17.16 12.33 12.79
N GLY A 124 16.76 11.34 13.59
CA GLY A 124 16.33 11.55 14.97
C GLY A 124 14.84 11.89 15.11
N SER A 125 14.06 11.84 14.03
CA SER A 125 12.61 12.06 14.10
C SER A 125 11.95 11.20 15.17
N GLN A 126 10.97 11.80 15.85
CA GLN A 126 10.13 11.16 16.86
C GLN A 126 8.67 11.05 16.38
N SER A 127 8.42 11.20 15.08
CA SER A 127 7.09 11.14 14.49
C SER A 127 6.50 9.73 14.49
N LEU A 128 5.16 9.61 14.53
CA LEU A 128 4.45 8.32 14.55
C LEU A 128 4.78 7.43 13.35
N ILE A 129 5.01 8.05 12.19
CA ILE A 129 5.40 7.41 10.94
C ILE A 129 6.80 7.92 10.59
N ARG A 130 7.79 7.04 10.51
CA ARG A 130 9.16 7.45 10.16
C ARG A 130 9.97 6.33 9.57
N ALA A 131 10.94 6.72 8.75
CA ALA A 131 11.90 5.80 8.17
C ALA A 131 12.78 5.19 9.26
N THR A 132 12.94 3.88 9.22
CA THR A 132 13.86 3.15 10.12
C THR A 132 15.25 2.99 9.51
N GLU A 133 15.37 3.20 8.20
CA GLU A 133 16.60 3.20 7.43
C GLU A 133 16.92 4.59 6.86
N GLY A 134 18.16 4.77 6.37
CA GLY A 134 18.60 6.03 5.77
C GLY A 134 17.87 6.33 4.46
N THR A 135 17.24 7.50 4.36
CA THR A 135 16.63 7.95 3.10
C THR A 135 17.70 8.41 2.12
N ILE A 136 17.65 7.87 0.89
CA ILE A 136 18.51 8.30 -0.21
C ILE A 136 17.89 9.53 -0.86
N LEU A 137 18.30 10.72 -0.44
CA LEU A 137 17.73 11.99 -0.89
C LEU A 137 17.77 12.17 -2.41
N ASP A 138 18.84 11.69 -3.05
CA ASP A 138 19.00 11.79 -4.51
C ASP A 138 17.91 11.03 -5.30
N ARG A 139 17.21 10.08 -4.66
CA ARG A 139 16.09 9.36 -5.26
C ARG A 139 14.75 10.08 -5.13
N LEU A 140 14.64 11.14 -4.32
CA LEU A 140 13.39 11.84 -4.09
C LEU A 140 12.92 12.67 -5.30
N PRO A 141 13.76 13.48 -5.97
CA PRO A 141 13.27 14.35 -7.05
C PRO A 141 12.57 13.59 -8.19
N PRO A 142 13.11 12.47 -8.71
CA PRO A 142 12.41 11.69 -9.73
C PRO A 142 11.07 11.13 -9.23
N ARG A 143 11.02 10.69 -7.97
CA ARG A 143 9.82 10.12 -7.33
C ARG A 143 8.73 11.17 -7.08
N ILE A 144 9.11 12.42 -6.80
CA ILE A 144 8.18 13.54 -6.66
C ILE A 144 7.60 13.89 -8.03
N LYS A 145 8.47 14.02 -9.04
CA LYS A 145 8.07 14.36 -10.42
C LYS A 145 7.05 13.38 -11.01
N ILE A 146 7.18 12.08 -10.69
CA ILE A 146 6.21 11.06 -11.12
C ILE A 146 4.82 11.28 -10.51
N ARG A 147 4.77 11.71 -9.25
CA ARG A 147 3.51 11.89 -8.51
C ARG A 147 2.88 13.26 -8.71
N GLU A 148 3.64 14.24 -9.16
CA GLU A 148 3.14 15.57 -9.47
C GLU A 148 2.02 15.47 -10.52
N GLY A 149 0.81 15.91 -10.15
CA GLY A 149 -0.36 15.86 -11.04
C GLY A 149 -1.01 14.48 -11.21
N ALA A 150 -0.60 13.46 -10.45
CA ALA A 150 -1.29 12.17 -10.39
C ALA A 150 -2.68 12.34 -9.73
N SER A 151 -3.69 11.67 -10.29
CA SER A 151 -5.06 11.68 -9.76
C SER A 151 -5.40 10.43 -8.94
N ILE A 152 -4.51 9.44 -8.93
CA ILE A 152 -4.64 8.17 -8.21
C ILE A 152 -3.29 7.88 -7.54
N GLU A 153 -3.33 7.49 -6.27
CA GLU A 153 -2.17 6.90 -5.60
C GLU A 153 -2.32 5.38 -5.56
N LEU A 154 -1.31 4.66 -6.05
CA LEU A 154 -1.28 3.19 -5.98
C LEU A 154 -0.53 2.73 -4.73
N PRO A 155 -0.91 1.60 -4.09
CA PRO A 155 -0.15 1.05 -2.97
C PRO A 155 1.29 0.71 -3.38
N HIS A 156 2.25 1.45 -2.84
CA HIS A 156 3.67 1.35 -3.21
C HIS A 156 4.61 1.38 -1.98
N ILE A 157 4.05 1.43 -0.77
CA ILE A 157 4.77 1.27 0.49
C ILE A 157 4.12 0.18 1.33
N ILE A 158 4.93 -0.51 2.11
CA ILE A 158 4.47 -1.37 3.21
C ILE A 158 4.97 -0.70 4.48
N VAL A 159 4.07 -0.42 5.40
CA VAL A 159 4.45 -0.01 6.75
C VAL A 159 4.32 -1.19 7.69
N LEU A 160 5.23 -1.28 8.65
CA LEU A 160 5.25 -2.34 9.63
C LEU A 160 4.77 -1.80 10.97
N ILE A 161 3.94 -2.60 11.63
CA ILE A 161 3.62 -2.43 13.04
C ILE A 161 4.32 -3.54 13.83
N ASP A 162 4.75 -3.23 15.04
CA ASP A 162 5.28 -4.21 15.96
C ASP A 162 4.17 -4.58 16.96
N ASP A 163 3.45 -5.66 16.67
CA ASP A 163 2.27 -6.13 17.42
C ASP A 163 2.47 -7.57 17.94
N PRO A 164 3.27 -7.77 19.01
CA PRO A 164 3.65 -9.11 19.48
C PRO A 164 2.48 -9.90 20.06
N GLU A 165 1.40 -9.23 20.44
CA GLU A 165 0.18 -9.84 20.99
C GLU A 165 -0.91 -10.05 19.93
N ASN A 166 -0.61 -9.74 18.66
CA ASN A 166 -1.52 -9.85 17.53
C ASN A 166 -2.87 -9.13 17.75
N ARG A 167 -2.86 -7.99 18.44
CA ARG A 167 -4.07 -7.24 18.81
C ARG A 167 -4.79 -6.67 17.59
N VAL A 168 -4.06 -6.30 16.55
CA VAL A 168 -4.60 -5.66 15.35
C VAL A 168 -5.26 -6.66 14.41
N PHE A 169 -4.71 -7.88 14.27
CA PHE A 169 -5.21 -8.86 13.29
C PHE A 169 -6.02 -10.00 13.90
N ALA A 170 -5.86 -10.35 15.18
CA ALA A 170 -6.47 -11.56 15.75
C ALA A 170 -8.00 -11.61 15.58
N GLY A 171 -8.68 -10.48 15.74
CA GLY A 171 -10.14 -10.40 15.54
C GLY A 171 -10.57 -10.79 14.13
N ILE A 172 -9.90 -10.22 13.13
CA ILE A 172 -10.15 -10.49 11.70
C ILE A 172 -9.75 -11.92 11.36
N GLU A 173 -8.58 -12.39 11.78
CA GLU A 173 -8.10 -13.74 11.48
C GLU A 173 -9.09 -14.83 11.92
N ASN A 174 -9.76 -14.62 13.06
CA ASN A 174 -10.79 -15.54 13.56
C ASN A 174 -12.12 -15.49 12.79
N LYS A 175 -12.40 -14.40 12.07
CA LYS A 175 -13.66 -14.19 11.35
C LYS A 175 -13.51 -14.08 9.83
N LYS A 176 -12.29 -14.18 9.29
CA LYS A 176 -11.97 -13.89 7.89
C LYS A 176 -12.81 -14.69 6.89
N ASP A 177 -13.15 -15.93 7.22
CA ASP A 177 -13.95 -16.79 6.34
C ASP A 177 -15.41 -16.32 6.20
N SER A 178 -15.89 -15.49 7.13
CA SER A 178 -17.21 -14.85 7.05
C SER A 178 -17.21 -13.52 6.29
N LEU A 179 -16.04 -12.95 6.02
CA LEU A 179 -15.92 -11.65 5.36
C LEU A 179 -16.12 -11.77 3.85
N PRO A 180 -16.79 -10.79 3.21
CA PRO A 180 -16.92 -10.75 1.76
C PRO A 180 -15.55 -10.73 1.07
N VAL A 181 -15.38 -11.57 0.05
CA VAL A 181 -14.18 -11.58 -0.79
C VAL A 181 -14.31 -10.49 -1.85
N LEU A 182 -13.38 -9.54 -1.83
CA LEU A 182 -13.28 -8.47 -2.83
C LEU A 182 -12.49 -8.93 -4.06
N TYR A 183 -11.40 -9.68 -3.83
CA TYR A 183 -10.58 -10.26 -4.88
C TYR A 183 -9.83 -11.49 -4.35
N ASP A 184 -9.61 -12.48 -5.22
CA ASP A 184 -8.92 -13.73 -4.92
C ASP A 184 -8.35 -14.30 -6.23
N PHE A 185 -7.04 -14.19 -6.44
CA PHE A 185 -6.40 -14.51 -7.71
C PHE A 185 -4.88 -14.70 -7.59
N ASP A 186 -4.29 -15.34 -8.62
CA ASP A 186 -2.83 -15.45 -8.74
C ASP A 186 -2.22 -14.23 -9.42
N LEU A 187 -1.19 -13.68 -8.79
CA LEU A 187 -0.41 -12.55 -9.30
C LEU A 187 0.47 -12.97 -10.47
N MET A 188 0.74 -12.01 -11.37
CA MET A 188 1.64 -12.23 -12.50
C MET A 188 3.06 -12.60 -12.07
N GLN A 189 3.81 -13.21 -13.01
CA GLN A 189 5.24 -13.52 -12.86
C GLN A 189 5.58 -14.43 -11.65
N GLY A 190 4.65 -15.30 -11.26
CA GLY A 190 4.87 -16.24 -10.14
C GLY A 190 4.93 -15.55 -8.79
N SER A 191 4.30 -14.38 -8.66
CA SER A 191 4.40 -13.54 -7.46
C SER A 191 3.50 -13.98 -6.30
N GLY A 192 2.92 -15.17 -6.39
CA GLY A 192 2.06 -15.76 -5.39
C GLY A 192 0.57 -15.45 -5.57
N HIS A 193 -0.21 -15.87 -4.58
CA HIS A 193 -1.66 -15.75 -4.55
C HIS A 193 -2.08 -14.59 -3.65
N LEU A 194 -3.03 -13.77 -4.09
CA LEU A 194 -3.52 -12.59 -3.36
C LEU A 194 -5.01 -12.70 -3.11
N CYS A 195 -5.41 -12.58 -1.83
CA CYS A 195 -6.80 -12.52 -1.39
C CYS A 195 -7.03 -11.22 -0.63
N GLY A 196 -8.11 -10.51 -0.95
CA GLY A 196 -8.56 -9.30 -0.29
C GLY A 196 -9.99 -9.47 0.18
N ARG A 197 -10.24 -9.14 1.44
CA ARG A 197 -11.55 -9.27 2.08
C ARG A 197 -11.99 -7.92 2.64
N ASP A 198 -13.26 -7.63 2.47
CA ASP A 198 -13.90 -6.44 3.02
C ASP A 198 -14.01 -6.55 4.53
N ILE A 199 -13.60 -5.51 5.25
CA ILE A 199 -13.85 -5.39 6.69
C ILE A 199 -15.16 -4.61 6.85
N ASP A 200 -16.27 -5.29 6.58
CA ASP A 200 -17.63 -4.72 6.57
C ASP A 200 -18.31 -4.72 7.95
N GLN A 201 -17.69 -5.34 8.95
CA GLN A 201 -18.20 -5.42 10.32
C GLN A 201 -17.64 -4.27 11.19
N PRO A 202 -18.48 -3.36 11.71
CA PRO A 202 -18.03 -2.24 12.53
C PRO A 202 -17.25 -2.64 13.79
N GLU A 203 -17.49 -3.83 14.33
CA GLU A 203 -16.78 -4.36 15.49
C GLU A 203 -15.32 -4.70 15.14
N LEU A 204 -15.07 -5.32 13.98
CA LEU A 204 -13.71 -5.65 13.54
C LEU A 204 -12.90 -4.39 13.23
N GLU A 205 -13.53 -3.42 12.57
CA GLU A 205 -12.93 -2.12 12.33
C GLU A 205 -12.53 -1.44 13.64
N ARG A 206 -13.40 -1.48 14.66
CA ARG A 206 -13.10 -0.94 15.99
C ARG A 206 -11.93 -1.67 16.66
N GLU A 207 -11.90 -3.00 16.60
CA GLU A 207 -10.81 -3.81 17.17
C GLU A 207 -9.44 -3.44 16.57
N ILE A 208 -9.37 -3.21 15.25
CA ILE A 208 -8.15 -2.74 14.57
C ILE A 208 -7.71 -1.39 15.15
N ILE A 209 -8.64 -0.44 15.25
CA ILE A 209 -8.34 0.92 15.74
C ILE A 209 -7.94 0.89 17.21
N ASP A 210 -8.59 0.09 18.04
CA ASP A 210 -8.24 -0.09 19.45
C ASP A 210 -6.85 -0.73 19.59
N GLY A 211 -6.53 -1.73 18.75
CA GLY A 211 -5.20 -2.34 18.67
C GLY A 211 -4.12 -1.31 18.31
N LEU A 212 -4.32 -0.53 17.25
CA LEU A 212 -3.38 0.54 16.87
C LEU A 212 -3.26 1.62 17.93
N THR A 213 -4.38 1.97 18.59
CA THR A 213 -4.39 2.94 19.70
C THR A 213 -3.57 2.44 20.87
N PHE A 214 -3.69 1.16 21.23
CA PHE A 214 -2.88 0.55 22.27
C PHE A 214 -1.38 0.60 21.92
N LEU A 215 -1.01 0.25 20.69
CA LEU A 215 0.39 0.33 20.22
C LEU A 215 0.93 1.76 20.19
N SER A 216 0.05 2.76 20.03
CA SER A 216 0.43 4.18 20.04
C SER A 216 0.68 4.77 21.44
N GLN A 217 0.43 4.02 22.52
CA GLN A 217 0.57 4.53 23.88
C GLN A 217 2.06 4.67 24.27
N PRO A 218 2.50 5.83 24.81
CA PRO A 218 3.89 6.02 25.23
C PRO A 218 4.38 4.98 26.22
N GLU A 219 3.55 4.61 27.20
CA GLU A 219 3.89 3.63 28.25
C GLU A 219 4.12 2.23 27.66
N VAL A 220 3.28 1.81 26.71
CA VAL A 220 3.42 0.53 25.99
C VAL A 220 4.71 0.53 25.20
N PHE A 221 4.97 1.59 24.43
CA PHE A 221 6.19 1.75 23.62
C PHE A 221 7.46 1.76 24.47
N GLN A 222 7.50 2.61 25.51
CA GLN A 222 8.65 2.77 26.41
C GLN A 222 9.00 1.46 27.13
N LYS A 223 7.99 0.78 27.67
CA LYS A 223 8.17 -0.52 28.33
C LYS A 223 8.70 -1.56 27.36
N LYS A 224 8.14 -1.61 26.14
CA LYS A 224 8.51 -2.59 25.12
C LYS A 224 9.95 -2.42 24.64
N TYR A 225 10.34 -1.20 24.31
CA TYR A 225 11.68 -0.90 23.77
C TYR A 225 12.71 -0.51 24.83
N GLN A 226 12.32 -0.45 26.10
CA GLN A 226 13.18 -0.09 27.22
C GLN A 226 13.82 1.29 27.04
N VAL A 227 13.01 2.27 26.63
CA VAL A 227 13.42 3.65 26.39
C VAL A 227 12.74 4.63 27.34
N GLY A 228 13.34 5.80 27.58
CA GLY A 228 12.77 6.83 28.45
C GLY A 228 11.76 7.73 27.74
N ALA A 229 11.18 8.66 28.51
CA ALA A 229 10.15 9.59 28.06
C ALA A 229 10.65 10.62 27.03
N GLU A 230 11.97 10.74 26.84
CA GLU A 230 12.58 11.54 25.77
C GLU A 230 12.38 10.95 24.38
N LYS A 231 11.92 9.69 24.27
CA LYS A 231 11.61 9.04 23.00
C LYS A 231 10.12 9.08 22.69
N GLY A 232 9.79 9.55 21.50
CA GLY A 232 8.45 9.49 20.92
C GLY A 232 8.13 8.12 20.33
N VAL A 233 6.83 7.82 20.28
CA VAL A 233 6.29 6.56 19.82
C VAL A 233 6.54 6.36 18.32
N LEU A 234 7.00 5.17 17.93
CA LEU A 234 6.98 4.69 16.55
C LEU A 234 5.80 3.74 16.39
N LEU A 235 4.75 4.19 15.70
CA LEU A 235 3.61 3.32 15.42
C LEU A 235 3.81 2.58 14.09
N PHE A 236 4.23 3.30 13.05
CA PHE A 236 4.43 2.78 11.71
C PHE A 236 5.89 2.94 11.29
N ALA A 237 6.59 1.82 11.19
CA ALA A 237 7.94 1.77 10.62
C ALA A 237 7.86 1.72 9.09
N VAL A 238 8.54 2.67 8.45
CA VAL A 238 8.72 2.75 6.98
C VAL A 238 10.13 2.30 6.61
#